data_AF-Q3BNW3-F1
#
_entry.id   AF-Q3BNW3-F1
#
_cell.length_a   1.000
_cell.length_b   1.000
_cell.length_c   1.000
_cell.angle_alpha   90.00
_cell.angle_beta   90.00
_cell.angle_gamma   90.00
#
_symmetry.space_group_name_H-M   'P 1'
#
loop_
_entity.id
_entity.type
_entity.pdbx_description
1 polymer ?
#
loop_
_entity_poly.entity_id
_entity_poly.type
_entity_poly.pdbx_seq_one_letter_code
_entity_poly.pdbx_strand_id
1 'polypeptide(L)'
;MPDNSADYEDDEGLQPEGDEDDVDDHPARVWNLLELINPGDEDTALAQFDAWRETQAETDGDDGDDAWLWALKDVIDWRSGFYVDWKDADAFIAAIDELSARWNLRVDWGGDLDDEDFAGNLEVPDLMAVAFDRLREHGYSLWNWNTGGDAYAGWIALSRDDDAMLALTSLLGVEVRLGNEAF
;
A
#
# COMPACT_ATOMS: atom_id res chain seq x y z
N MET A 1 -8.52 -44.15 54.58
CA MET A 1 -9.33 -43.09 53.95
C MET A 1 -10.00 -42.29 55.06
N PRO A 2 -10.13 -40.95 55.00
CA PRO A 2 -9.74 -39.97 53.96
C PRO A 2 -8.62 -39.01 54.45
N ASP A 3 -7.67 -38.65 53.59
CA ASP A 3 -7.67 -37.51 52.65
C ASP A 3 -7.29 -36.19 53.33
N ASN A 4 -5.99 -35.91 53.37
CA ASN A 4 -5.46 -34.59 53.66
C ASN A 4 -5.50 -33.83 52.34
N SER A 5 -6.70 -33.33 52.00
CA SER A 5 -6.92 -32.41 50.91
C SER A 5 -6.10 -31.17 51.20
N ALA A 6 -4.95 -31.06 50.52
CA ALA A 6 -4.18 -29.84 50.47
C ALA A 6 -5.09 -28.75 49.90
N ASP A 7 -5.31 -27.73 50.73
CA ASP A 7 -5.91 -26.46 50.40
C ASP A 7 -4.99 -25.76 49.39
N TYR A 8 -5.25 -26.00 48.11
CA TYR A 8 -4.76 -25.20 46.99
C TYR A 8 -5.97 -24.41 46.46
N GLU A 9 -6.48 -23.47 47.26
CA GLU A 9 -7.44 -22.48 46.78
C GLU A 9 -6.68 -21.17 46.46
N ASP A 10 -6.81 -20.78 45.18
CA ASP A 10 -6.40 -19.53 44.54
C ASP A 10 -4.93 -19.12 44.61
N ASP A 11 -4.09 -19.84 43.85
CA ASP A 11 -3.22 -19.10 42.92
C ASP A 11 -4.17 -18.67 41.78
N GLU A 12 -4.86 -17.55 41.98
CA GLU A 12 -5.38 -16.75 40.87
C GLU A 12 -4.17 -16.48 40.01
N GLY A 13 -3.97 -17.37 39.03
CA GLY A 13 -3.04 -17.14 37.95
C GLY A 13 -3.37 -15.76 37.47
N LEU A 14 -2.43 -14.84 37.71
CA LEU A 14 -2.25 -13.65 36.90
C LEU A 14 -2.11 -14.17 35.46
N GLN A 15 -3.24 -14.51 34.85
CA GLN A 15 -3.40 -14.34 33.43
C GLN A 15 -3.07 -12.87 33.26
N PRO A 16 -1.97 -12.52 32.57
CA PRO A 16 -1.87 -11.17 32.09
C PRO A 16 -3.14 -11.01 31.26
N GLU A 17 -4.09 -10.24 31.78
CA GLU A 17 -5.20 -9.72 31.00
C GLU A 17 -4.52 -8.98 29.87
N GLY A 18 -4.39 -9.67 28.73
CA GLY A 18 -3.83 -9.11 27.53
C GLY A 18 -4.83 -8.09 27.04
N ASP A 19 -4.63 -6.85 27.44
CA ASP A 19 -5.23 -5.64 26.89
C ASP A 19 -4.26 -4.46 27.15
N GLU A 20 -2.99 -4.64 26.81
CA GLU A 20 -1.98 -3.55 26.78
C GLU A 20 -1.56 -3.13 25.35
N ASP A 21 -2.11 -3.72 24.28
CA ASP A 21 -1.67 -3.49 22.88
C ASP A 21 -2.75 -2.90 21.92
N ASP A 22 -3.94 -2.51 22.40
CA ASP A 22 -5.01 -1.95 21.54
C ASP A 22 -5.11 -0.40 21.58
N VAL A 23 -4.01 0.29 21.89
CA VAL A 23 -3.91 1.76 21.78
C VAL A 23 -3.21 2.13 20.46
N ASP A 24 -3.99 2.32 19.41
CA ASP A 24 -3.60 2.93 18.11
C ASP A 24 -2.43 2.29 17.35
N ASP A 25 -2.50 0.97 17.17
CA ASP A 25 -1.61 0.25 16.26
C ASP A 25 -1.80 0.65 14.78
N HIS A 26 -2.96 1.23 14.43
CA HIS A 26 -3.29 1.55 13.03
C HIS A 26 -2.38 2.66 12.45
N PRO A 27 -2.23 3.86 13.06
CA PRO A 27 -1.23 4.84 12.63
C PRO A 27 0.20 4.29 12.52
N ALA A 28 0.61 3.40 13.42
CA ALA A 28 1.93 2.76 13.36
C ALA A 28 2.07 1.82 12.16
N ARG A 29 1.01 1.08 11.80
CA ARG A 29 0.97 0.24 10.58
C ARG A 29 0.97 1.08 9.31
N VAL A 30 0.27 2.23 9.29
CA VAL A 30 0.32 3.18 8.17
C VAL A 30 1.71 3.79 8.01
N TRP A 31 2.38 4.12 9.12
CA TRP A 31 3.79 4.54 9.11
C TRP A 31 4.68 3.48 8.46
N ASN A 32 4.58 2.22 8.90
CA ASN A 32 5.36 1.12 8.32
C ASN A 32 5.09 0.96 6.82
N LEU A 33 3.86 1.20 6.34
CA LEU A 33 3.53 1.13 4.92
C LEU A 33 4.23 2.27 4.15
N LEU A 34 4.21 3.49 4.71
CA LEU A 34 4.89 4.63 4.13
C LEU A 34 6.41 4.43 4.02
N GLU A 35 7.03 3.75 4.99
CA GLU A 35 8.44 3.38 4.92
C GLU A 35 8.73 2.39 3.77
N LEU A 36 7.84 1.42 3.55
CA LEU A 36 8.00 0.43 2.47
C LEU A 36 7.87 1.06 1.07
N ILE A 37 6.98 2.04 0.89
CA ILE A 37 6.74 2.69 -0.43
C ILE A 37 7.67 3.89 -0.68
N ASN A 38 8.44 4.31 0.32
CA ASN A 38 9.48 5.35 0.22
C ASN A 38 10.87 4.79 0.56
N PRO A 39 11.37 3.79 -0.19
CA PRO A 39 12.64 3.14 0.12
C PRO A 39 13.80 4.15 0.08
N GLY A 40 14.39 4.38 1.26
CA GLY A 40 15.53 5.28 1.44
C GLY A 40 15.17 6.78 1.49
N ASP A 41 13.88 7.12 1.59
CA ASP A 41 13.38 8.50 1.65
C ASP A 41 12.43 8.69 2.84
N GLU A 42 13.02 8.67 4.04
CA GLU A 42 12.30 8.83 5.31
C GLU A 42 11.66 10.23 5.45
N ASP A 43 12.29 11.26 4.86
CA ASP A 43 11.77 12.63 4.88
C ASP A 43 10.43 12.72 4.12
N THR A 44 10.32 12.08 2.95
CA THR A 44 9.04 11.99 2.21
C THR A 44 8.02 11.17 2.99
N ALA A 45 8.42 10.04 3.58
CA ALA A 45 7.52 9.21 4.40
C ALA A 45 6.95 10.00 5.58
N LEU A 46 7.79 10.74 6.31
CA LEU A 46 7.38 11.59 7.44
C LEU A 46 6.43 12.69 7.00
N ALA A 47 6.73 13.41 5.92
CA ALA A 47 5.86 14.45 5.39
C ALA A 47 4.49 13.90 4.95
N GLN A 48 4.45 12.71 4.37
CA GLN A 48 3.20 12.05 3.98
C GLN A 48 2.41 11.57 5.19
N PHE A 49 3.08 11.05 6.21
CA PHE A 49 2.44 10.59 7.43
C PHE A 49 1.81 11.76 8.21
N ASP A 50 2.52 12.89 8.30
CA ASP A 50 1.99 14.09 8.94
C ASP A 50 0.75 14.62 8.21
N ALA A 51 0.79 14.70 6.88
CA ALA A 51 -0.36 15.09 6.07
C ALA A 51 -1.54 14.13 6.22
N TRP A 52 -1.28 12.83 6.23
CA TRP A 52 -2.33 11.81 6.43
C TRP A 52 -2.99 11.96 7.80
N ARG A 53 -2.21 12.14 8.87
CA ARG A 53 -2.75 12.36 10.22
C ARG A 53 -3.58 13.63 10.34
N GLU A 54 -3.20 14.69 9.62
CA GLU A 54 -3.97 15.92 9.55
C GLU A 54 -5.34 15.66 8.90
N THR A 55 -5.38 14.99 7.74
CA THR A 55 -6.64 14.59 7.10
C THR A 55 -7.50 13.73 8.03
N GLN A 56 -6.91 12.72 8.67
CA GLN A 56 -7.63 11.83 9.60
C GLN A 56 -8.19 12.55 10.83
N ALA A 57 -7.58 13.66 11.26
CA ALA A 57 -8.09 14.47 12.35
C ALA A 57 -9.27 15.36 11.93
N GLU A 58 -9.43 15.61 10.63
CA GLU A 58 -10.54 16.37 10.04
C GLU A 58 -11.71 15.48 9.62
N THR A 59 -11.45 14.19 9.36
CA THR A 59 -12.45 13.15 9.06
C THR A 59 -13.38 12.92 10.26
N ASP A 60 -14.68 12.98 10.02
CA ASP A 60 -15.68 12.64 11.04
C ASP A 60 -15.87 11.12 11.07
N GLY A 61 -16.17 10.54 12.24
CA GLY A 61 -16.25 9.08 12.44
C GLY A 61 -17.34 8.32 11.66
N ASP A 62 -17.94 8.91 10.62
CA ASP A 62 -18.98 8.34 9.74
C ASP A 62 -18.47 8.08 8.30
N ASP A 63 -17.21 8.39 7.99
CA ASP A 63 -16.66 8.34 6.62
C ASP A 63 -16.38 6.92 6.07
N GLY A 64 -16.71 5.87 6.85
CA GLY A 64 -16.60 4.46 6.47
C GLY A 64 -15.22 3.84 6.74
N ASP A 65 -15.17 2.51 6.77
CA ASP A 65 -13.98 1.74 7.20
C ASP A 65 -12.74 1.95 6.31
N ASP A 66 -12.93 2.37 5.04
CA ASP A 66 -11.85 2.59 4.06
C ASP A 66 -11.42 4.06 3.94
N ALA A 67 -12.01 4.98 4.72
CA ALA A 67 -11.73 6.42 4.64
C ALA A 67 -10.24 6.74 4.76
N TRP A 68 -9.55 6.03 5.66
CA TRP A 68 -8.12 6.19 5.89
C TRP A 68 -7.27 5.85 4.67
N LEU A 69 -7.69 4.89 3.85
CA LEU A 69 -6.99 4.44 2.66
C LEU A 69 -7.16 5.45 1.53
N TRP A 70 -8.34 6.06 1.43
CA TRP A 70 -8.59 7.17 0.51
C TRP A 70 -7.80 8.43 0.90
N ALA A 71 -7.73 8.75 2.19
CA ALA A 71 -6.86 9.80 2.69
C ALA A 71 -5.38 9.49 2.41
N LEU A 72 -4.95 8.23 2.57
CA LEU A 72 -3.60 7.81 2.23
C LEU A 72 -3.33 7.98 0.74
N LYS A 73 -4.25 7.52 -0.12
CA LYS A 73 -4.20 7.70 -1.57
C LYS A 73 -3.93 9.16 -1.93
N ASP A 74 -4.62 10.10 -1.30
CA ASP A 74 -4.49 11.52 -1.66
C ASP A 74 -3.12 12.11 -1.28
N VAL A 75 -2.53 11.66 -0.16
CA VAL A 75 -1.21 12.19 0.27
C VAL A 75 -0.03 11.54 -0.47
N ILE A 76 -0.20 10.31 -0.97
CA ILE A 76 0.83 9.58 -1.71
C ILE A 76 0.77 9.82 -3.23
N ASP A 77 -0.36 10.30 -3.74
CA ASP A 77 -0.60 10.49 -5.16
C ASP A 77 0.52 11.32 -5.81
N TRP A 78 1.03 10.84 -6.94
CA TRP A 78 2.13 11.44 -7.69
C TRP A 78 3.46 11.60 -6.92
N ARG A 79 3.59 11.00 -5.73
CA ARG A 79 4.79 11.09 -4.89
C ARG A 79 5.37 9.72 -4.58
N SER A 80 4.55 8.83 -4.04
CA SER A 80 4.92 7.44 -3.70
C SER A 80 3.85 6.42 -4.07
N GLY A 81 2.70 6.88 -4.55
CA GLY A 81 1.66 6.07 -5.17
C GLY A 81 1.07 6.74 -6.40
N PHE A 82 0.13 6.05 -7.03
CA PHE A 82 -0.62 6.52 -8.18
C PHE A 82 -2.11 6.28 -7.97
N TYR A 83 -2.93 7.10 -8.63
CA TYR A 83 -4.35 6.87 -8.82
C TYR A 83 -4.74 7.35 -10.22
N VAL A 84 -5.34 6.47 -11.02
CA VAL A 84 -5.69 6.74 -12.41
C VAL A 84 -7.04 6.16 -12.78
N ASP A 85 -7.76 6.83 -13.66
CA ASP A 85 -9.02 6.32 -14.22
C ASP A 85 -8.74 5.09 -15.11
N TRP A 86 -9.64 4.11 -15.11
CA TRP A 86 -9.47 2.82 -15.81
C TRP A 86 -9.17 2.93 -17.32
N LYS A 87 -9.56 4.03 -17.98
CA LYS A 87 -9.31 4.28 -19.41
C LYS A 87 -8.17 5.29 -19.66
N ASP A 88 -7.53 5.81 -18.62
CA ASP A 88 -6.50 6.85 -18.75
C ASP A 88 -5.09 6.25 -18.75
N ALA A 89 -4.75 5.62 -19.88
CA ALA A 89 -3.45 5.02 -20.13
C ALA A 89 -2.31 6.05 -20.05
N ASP A 90 -2.54 7.27 -20.55
CA ASP A 90 -1.54 8.34 -20.55
C ASP A 90 -1.22 8.80 -19.13
N ALA A 91 -2.24 8.97 -18.27
CA ALA A 91 -2.04 9.27 -16.86
C ALA A 91 -1.28 8.16 -16.13
N PHE A 92 -1.57 6.89 -16.44
CA PHE A 92 -0.85 5.76 -15.84
C PHE A 92 0.64 5.76 -16.21
N ILE A 93 0.95 5.92 -17.50
CA ILE A 93 2.34 5.97 -17.96
C ILE A 93 3.09 7.12 -17.28
N ALA A 94 2.50 8.31 -17.28
CA ALA A 94 3.12 9.48 -16.68
C ALA A 94 3.34 9.31 -15.16
N ALA A 95 2.39 8.68 -14.46
CA ALA A 95 2.52 8.38 -13.03
C ALA A 95 3.68 7.42 -12.77
N ILE A 96 3.75 6.32 -13.51
CA ILE A 96 4.81 5.31 -13.33
C ILE A 96 6.18 5.87 -13.71
N ASP A 97 6.28 6.66 -14.77
CA ASP A 97 7.54 7.31 -15.15
C ASP A 97 8.02 8.30 -14.08
N GLU A 98 7.11 9.11 -13.50
CA GLU A 98 7.45 10.01 -12.38
C GLU A 98 7.92 9.22 -11.15
N LEU A 99 7.17 8.19 -10.74
CA LEU A 99 7.53 7.37 -9.57
C LEU A 99 8.87 6.66 -9.78
N SER A 100 9.12 6.15 -10.99
CA SER A 100 10.37 5.45 -11.35
C SER A 100 11.57 6.39 -11.43
N ALA A 101 11.35 7.65 -11.82
CA ALA A 101 12.39 8.66 -11.90
C ALA A 101 13.06 8.96 -10.55
N ARG A 102 12.35 8.73 -9.43
CA ARG A 102 12.89 8.83 -8.05
C ARG A 102 14.13 7.97 -7.84
N TRP A 103 14.20 6.82 -8.52
CA TRP A 103 15.33 5.89 -8.47
C TRP A 103 16.19 5.95 -9.73
N ASN A 104 16.03 6.98 -10.57
CA ASN A 104 16.68 7.15 -11.87
C ASN A 104 16.45 5.93 -12.80
N LEU A 105 15.25 5.36 -12.73
CA LEU A 105 14.78 4.30 -13.61
C LEU A 105 13.89 4.89 -14.71
N ARG A 106 13.83 4.19 -15.84
CA ARG A 106 12.94 4.50 -16.95
C ARG A 106 12.26 3.22 -17.40
N VAL A 107 10.94 3.25 -17.52
CA VAL A 107 10.17 2.11 -18.00
C VAL A 107 10.23 2.06 -19.54
N ASP A 108 10.51 0.88 -20.07
CA ASP A 108 10.43 0.59 -21.50
C ASP A 108 9.07 -0.04 -21.82
N TRP A 109 8.16 0.79 -22.33
CA TRP A 109 6.79 0.44 -22.69
C TRP A 109 6.69 -0.40 -23.98
N GLY A 110 7.80 -0.65 -24.67
CA GLY A 110 7.84 -1.59 -25.80
C GLY A 110 7.34 -1.04 -27.14
N GLY A 111 7.07 0.27 -27.25
CA GLY A 111 6.65 0.93 -28.48
C GLY A 111 6.74 2.45 -28.41
N ASP A 112 6.25 3.10 -29.46
CA ASP A 112 6.17 4.57 -29.54
C ASP A 112 4.81 5.04 -29.03
N LEU A 113 4.79 5.73 -27.90
CA LEU A 113 3.56 6.22 -27.28
C LEU A 113 2.96 7.42 -28.03
N ASP A 114 3.73 8.08 -28.89
CA ASP A 114 3.22 9.13 -29.78
C ASP A 114 2.46 8.55 -31.00
N ASP A 115 2.51 7.24 -31.21
CA ASP A 115 1.78 6.55 -32.27
C ASP A 115 0.36 6.17 -31.78
N GLU A 116 -0.66 6.84 -32.33
CA GLU A 116 -2.08 6.60 -32.01
C GLU A 116 -2.50 5.14 -32.23
N ASP A 117 -1.91 4.44 -33.20
CA ASP A 117 -2.22 3.02 -33.46
C ASP A 117 -1.63 2.11 -32.36
N PHE A 118 -0.50 2.49 -31.76
CA PHE A 118 0.09 1.77 -30.63
C PHE A 118 -0.65 2.11 -29.33
N ALA A 119 -0.74 3.40 -29.00
CA ALA A 119 -1.35 3.88 -27.77
C ALA A 119 -2.84 3.53 -27.65
N GLY A 120 -3.60 3.60 -28.76
CA GLY A 120 -5.03 3.30 -28.77
C GLY A 120 -5.40 1.84 -28.52
N ASN A 121 -4.42 0.93 -28.53
CA ASN A 121 -4.61 -0.50 -28.24
C ASN A 121 -4.17 -0.90 -26.83
N LEU A 122 -3.60 0.02 -26.03
CA LEU A 122 -3.10 -0.28 -24.70
C LEU A 122 -4.15 0.06 -23.65
N GLU A 123 -4.56 -0.95 -22.89
CA GLU A 123 -5.39 -0.75 -21.70
C GLU A 123 -4.49 -0.61 -20.46
N VAL A 124 -4.99 0.06 -19.42
CA VAL A 124 -4.23 0.25 -18.16
C VAL A 124 -3.73 -1.09 -17.58
N PRO A 125 -4.51 -2.20 -17.55
CA PRO A 125 -4.01 -3.49 -17.09
C PRO A 125 -2.81 -4.04 -17.89
N ASP A 126 -2.80 -3.85 -19.22
CA ASP A 126 -1.66 -4.28 -20.05
C ASP A 126 -0.40 -3.49 -19.71
N LEU A 127 -0.56 -2.18 -19.50
CA LEU A 127 0.52 -1.30 -19.06
C LEU A 127 1.00 -1.66 -17.65
N MET A 128 0.10 -1.99 -16.72
CA MET A 128 0.49 -2.42 -15.37
C MET A 128 1.33 -3.70 -15.40
N ALA A 129 1.00 -4.66 -16.28
CA ALA A 129 1.81 -5.86 -16.47
C ALA A 129 3.20 -5.52 -17.03
N VAL A 130 3.29 -4.65 -18.03
CA VAL A 130 4.58 -4.18 -18.57
C VAL A 130 5.40 -3.47 -17.50
N ALA A 131 4.81 -2.52 -16.76
CA ALA A 131 5.48 -1.80 -15.70
C ALA A 131 5.99 -2.75 -14.61
N PHE A 132 5.18 -3.72 -14.20
CA PHE A 132 5.57 -4.73 -13.22
C PHE A 132 6.80 -5.52 -13.68
N ASP A 133 6.81 -6.02 -14.91
CA ASP A 133 7.95 -6.79 -15.44
C ASP A 133 9.22 -5.95 -15.49
N ARG A 134 9.13 -4.70 -15.98
CA ARG A 134 10.28 -3.78 -16.06
C ARG A 134 10.81 -3.39 -14.70
N LEU A 135 9.94 -3.09 -13.74
CA LEU A 135 10.35 -2.74 -12.37
C LEU A 135 11.00 -3.94 -11.65
N ARG A 136 10.50 -5.16 -11.89
CA ARG A 136 11.06 -6.40 -11.32
C ARG A 136 12.50 -6.65 -11.76
N GLU A 137 12.86 -6.29 -13.00
CA GLU A 137 14.26 -6.36 -13.47
C GLU A 137 15.22 -5.50 -12.62
N HIS A 138 14.69 -4.46 -11.97
CA HIS A 138 15.43 -3.53 -11.11
C HIS A 138 15.23 -3.77 -9.60
N GLY A 139 14.53 -4.84 -9.23
CA GLY A 139 14.27 -5.19 -7.82
C GLY A 139 13.15 -4.38 -7.17
N TYR A 140 12.21 -3.86 -7.97
CA TYR A 140 11.00 -3.20 -7.50
C TYR A 140 9.76 -3.99 -7.92
N SER A 141 8.71 -3.92 -7.11
CA SER A 141 7.40 -4.53 -7.38
C SER A 141 6.36 -3.43 -7.46
N LEU A 142 5.55 -3.46 -8.53
CA LEU A 142 4.34 -2.67 -8.65
C LEU A 142 3.20 -3.37 -7.90
N TRP A 143 2.53 -2.64 -7.03
CA TRP A 143 1.37 -3.09 -6.25
C TRP A 143 0.14 -2.29 -6.62
N ASN A 144 -1.03 -2.91 -6.54
CA ASN A 144 -2.32 -2.23 -6.67
C ASN A 144 -3.29 -2.71 -5.60
N TRP A 145 -4.18 -1.83 -5.16
CA TRP A 145 -5.23 -2.14 -4.18
C TRP A 145 -6.62 -1.99 -4.81
N ASN A 146 -7.61 -2.65 -4.21
CA ASN A 146 -8.96 -2.71 -4.76
C ASN A 146 -9.73 -1.39 -4.56
N THR A 147 -9.90 -0.61 -5.63
CA THR A 147 -10.61 0.68 -5.64
C THR A 147 -12.13 0.57 -5.80
N GLY A 148 -12.65 -0.63 -6.10
CA GLY A 148 -14.06 -0.82 -6.47
C GLY A 148 -14.36 -0.78 -7.97
N GLY A 149 -13.36 -0.56 -8.83
CA GLY A 149 -13.40 -0.97 -10.25
C GLY A 149 -13.57 0.12 -11.31
N ASP A 150 -13.54 1.41 -10.96
CA ASP A 150 -13.52 2.53 -11.93
C ASP A 150 -12.18 3.26 -12.00
N ALA A 151 -11.20 2.83 -11.21
CA ALA A 151 -9.87 3.39 -11.18
C ALA A 151 -8.83 2.34 -10.78
N TYR A 152 -7.57 2.60 -11.06
CA TYR A 152 -6.46 1.83 -10.55
C TYR A 152 -5.64 2.68 -9.60
N ALA A 153 -5.27 2.11 -8.46
CA ALA A 153 -4.48 2.79 -7.47
C ALA A 153 -3.49 1.84 -6.82
N GLY A 154 -2.34 2.37 -6.45
CA GLY A 154 -1.23 1.55 -6.00
C GLY A 154 0.04 2.31 -5.74
N TRP A 155 1.12 1.57 -5.59
CA TRP A 155 2.44 2.09 -5.25
C TRP A 155 3.53 1.14 -5.72
N ILE A 156 4.79 1.60 -5.62
CA ILE A 156 5.98 0.81 -5.94
C ILE A 156 6.77 0.61 -4.65
N ALA A 157 7.20 -0.62 -4.39
CA ALA A 157 8.05 -0.97 -3.26
C ALA A 157 9.22 -1.86 -3.71
N LEU A 158 10.20 -2.09 -2.84
CA LEU A 158 11.31 -3.01 -3.14
C LEU A 158 10.81 -4.45 -3.16
N SER A 159 11.20 -5.23 -4.17
CA SER A 159 10.77 -6.63 -4.31
C SER A 159 11.25 -7.54 -3.18
N ARG A 160 12.34 -7.18 -2.50
CA ARG A 160 12.79 -7.93 -1.31
C ARG A 160 11.83 -7.82 -0.13
N ASP A 161 10.97 -6.81 -0.14
CA ASP A 161 10.02 -6.49 0.93
C ASP A 161 8.60 -6.96 0.56
N ASP A 162 8.42 -7.75 -0.51
CA ASP A 162 7.12 -8.27 -0.98
C ASP A 162 6.37 -9.04 0.12
N ASP A 163 7.07 -9.88 0.89
CA ASP A 163 6.46 -10.62 2.01
C ASP A 163 6.01 -9.69 3.15
N ALA A 164 6.78 -8.63 3.43
CA ALA A 164 6.45 -7.63 4.44
C ALA A 164 5.26 -6.79 3.99
N MET A 165 5.20 -6.44 2.70
CA MET A 165 4.07 -5.72 2.10
C MET A 165 2.77 -6.52 2.27
N LEU A 166 2.75 -7.79 1.88
CA LEU A 166 1.57 -8.66 2.01
C LEU A 166 1.12 -8.82 3.47
N ALA A 167 2.06 -9.04 4.38
CA ALA A 167 1.76 -9.17 5.80
C ALA A 167 1.13 -7.88 6.36
N LEU A 168 1.71 -6.73 6.02
CA LEU A 168 1.24 -5.43 6.52
C LEU A 168 -0.12 -5.05 5.94
N THR A 169 -0.32 -5.21 4.63
CA THR A 169 -1.62 -4.90 4.00
C THR A 169 -2.72 -5.82 4.51
N SER A 170 -2.41 -7.09 4.81
CA SER A 170 -3.35 -8.01 5.48
C SER A 170 -3.72 -7.54 6.90
N LEU A 171 -2.78 -6.98 7.66
CA LEU A 171 -3.05 -6.42 9.00
C LEU A 171 -3.86 -5.13 8.94
N LEU A 172 -3.70 -4.36 7.85
CA LEU A 172 -4.46 -3.14 7.56
C LEU A 172 -5.84 -3.43 6.93
N GLY A 173 -6.13 -4.68 6.59
CA GLY A 173 -7.38 -5.06 5.91
C GLY A 173 -7.46 -4.64 4.44
N VAL A 174 -6.32 -4.29 3.81
CA VAL A 174 -6.27 -3.84 2.42
C VAL A 174 -6.06 -5.01 1.48
N GLU A 175 -6.99 -5.21 0.55
CA GLU A 175 -6.83 -6.18 -0.54
C GLU A 175 -5.85 -5.61 -1.57
N VAL A 176 -4.69 -6.27 -1.73
CA VAL A 176 -3.65 -5.88 -2.70
C VAL A 176 -3.31 -7.02 -3.65
N ARG A 177 -2.89 -6.66 -4.86
CA ARG A 177 -2.36 -7.56 -5.88
C ARG A 177 -1.10 -6.97 -6.51
N LEU A 178 -0.31 -7.83 -7.14
CA LEU A 178 0.81 -7.38 -7.97
C LEU A 178 0.28 -6.71 -9.25
N GLY A 179 1.07 -5.83 -9.84
CA GLY A 179 0.68 -5.06 -11.02
C GLY A 179 0.27 -5.92 -12.24
N ASN A 180 0.82 -7.12 -12.36
CA ASN A 180 0.43 -8.09 -13.41
C ASN A 180 -0.91 -8.81 -13.14
N GLU A 181 -1.55 -8.54 -12.01
CA GLU A 181 -2.81 -9.13 -11.55
C GLU A 181 -3.82 -8.03 -11.18
N ALA A 182 -3.93 -7.00 -12.02
CA ALA A 182 -4.83 -5.85 -11.81
C ALA A 182 -6.28 -6.27 -11.48
N PHE A 183 -6.95 -5.48 -10.62
CA PHE A 183 -8.34 -5.68 -10.20
C PHE A 183 -9.37 -5.53 -11.33
#